data_AF-A0A975RUG5-F1
#
_entry.id   AF-A0A975RUG5-F1
#
_cell.length_a   1.000
_cell.length_b   1.000
_cell.length_c   1.000
_cell.angle_alpha   90.00
_cell.angle_beta   90.00
_cell.angle_gamma   90.00
#
_symmetry.space_group_name_H-M   'P 1'
#
loop_
_entity.id
_entity.type
_entity.pdbx_description
1 polymer ?
#
loop_
_entity_poly.entity_id
_entity_poly.type
_entity_poly.pdbx_seq_one_letter_code
_entity_poly.pdbx_strand_id
1 'polypeptide(L)'
;MPETCFPIRTRQVRLLTLLLLGAALGGCSGGDFGRTRQDMRNDDMHRWLGAEATGSVGLRASQFQLTDNERQLRDYAYPLIEPPHSRPAWKTVFGDYKPLPSPWRQAVLFDRTAYGRLLIDEPHRSHSSRYAVLMEDVRNDITRFEPFFASAARVIELDRKRNASLKLVSELSPRERDDAVARMEENTLIVQWVQQSLERRISSYRWALERLVIQAPDTIAADADRLIGELAAQTANPPVAARPVIGRAVTVKG
;
A
#
# COMPACT_ATOMS: atom_id res chain seq x y z
N MET A 1 48.59 -56.25 -45.04
CA MET A 1 49.71 -55.39 -44.58
C MET A 1 49.19 -53.96 -44.56
N PRO A 2 49.39 -53.20 -43.48
CA PRO A 2 48.35 -52.30 -42.96
C PRO A 2 48.37 -50.89 -43.57
N GLU A 3 47.17 -50.34 -43.78
CA GLU A 3 46.91 -48.90 -43.94
C GLU A 3 46.81 -48.26 -42.56
N THR A 4 47.50 -47.13 -42.36
CA THR A 4 47.49 -46.34 -41.12
C THR A 4 46.39 -45.28 -41.17
N CYS A 5 45.36 -45.44 -40.34
CA CYS A 5 44.32 -44.44 -40.10
C CYS A 5 44.84 -43.27 -39.24
N PHE A 6 44.70 -42.03 -39.72
CA PHE A 6 44.79 -40.82 -38.88
C PHE A 6 43.39 -40.28 -38.54
N PRO A 7 43.07 -40.01 -37.26
CA PRO A 7 41.74 -39.53 -36.88
C PRO A 7 41.65 -38.00 -37.01
N ILE A 8 41.06 -37.52 -38.10
CA ILE A 8 40.73 -36.10 -38.32
C ILE A 8 39.60 -35.62 -37.37
N ARG A 9 38.89 -36.56 -36.73
CA ARG A 9 37.63 -36.31 -36.00
C ARG A 9 37.79 -35.65 -34.62
N THR A 10 38.98 -35.65 -34.02
CA THR A 10 39.19 -35.15 -32.65
C THR A 10 39.42 -33.64 -32.57
N ARG A 11 39.87 -32.99 -33.66
CA ARG A 11 40.11 -31.54 -33.68
C ARG A 11 38.84 -30.70 -33.73
N GLN A 12 37.82 -31.15 -34.46
CA GLN A 12 36.55 -30.42 -34.59
C GLN A 12 35.74 -30.41 -33.29
N VAL A 13 35.76 -31.51 -32.53
CA VAL A 13 35.07 -31.60 -31.24
C VAL A 13 35.70 -30.68 -30.19
N ARG A 14 37.03 -30.49 -30.23
CA ARG A 14 37.75 -29.59 -29.32
C ARG A 14 37.48 -28.10 -29.60
N LEU A 15 37.32 -27.72 -30.87
CA LEU A 15 36.98 -26.34 -31.23
C LEU A 15 35.53 -25.97 -30.84
N LEU A 16 34.58 -26.90 -31.02
CA LEU A 16 33.19 -26.69 -30.59
C LEU A 16 33.06 -26.60 -29.06
N THR A 17 33.82 -27.40 -28.31
CA THR A 17 33.81 -27.33 -26.84
C THR A 17 34.44 -26.04 -26.32
N LEU A 18 35.51 -25.54 -26.94
CA LEU A 18 36.10 -24.23 -26.59
C LEU A 18 35.17 -23.05 -26.90
N LEU A 19 34.41 -23.12 -28.01
CA LEU A 19 33.44 -22.08 -28.37
C LEU A 19 32.23 -22.06 -27.40
N LEU A 20 31.74 -23.24 -27.01
CA LEU A 20 30.66 -23.39 -26.03
C LEU A 20 31.08 -22.94 -24.61
N LEU A 21 32.33 -23.18 -24.21
CA LEU A 21 32.86 -22.71 -22.93
C LEU A 21 33.10 -21.19 -22.90
N GLY A 22 33.50 -20.60 -24.03
CA GLY A 22 33.63 -19.14 -24.17
C GLY A 22 32.30 -18.41 -24.07
N ALA A 23 31.23 -18.96 -24.64
CA ALA A 23 29.88 -18.41 -24.53
C ALA A 23 29.33 -18.48 -23.09
N ALA A 24 29.70 -19.51 -22.32
CA ALA A 24 29.27 -19.65 -20.92
C ALA A 24 29.96 -18.67 -19.96
N LEU A 25 31.13 -18.13 -20.32
CA LEU A 25 31.89 -17.17 -19.51
C LEU A 25 31.64 -15.70 -19.87
N GLY A 26 30.94 -15.43 -20.99
CA GLY A 26 30.58 -14.07 -21.44
C GLY A 26 29.34 -13.47 -20.76
N GLY A 27 28.62 -14.21 -19.92
CA GLY A 27 27.37 -13.77 -19.29
C GLY A 27 27.52 -12.86 -18.06
N CYS A 28 28.74 -12.55 -17.62
CA CYS A 28 29.00 -11.79 -16.39
C CYS A 28 29.64 -10.41 -16.65
N SER A 29 29.22 -9.71 -17.70
CA SER A 29 29.43 -8.26 -17.81
C SER A 29 28.11 -7.53 -17.54
N GLY A 30 27.58 -7.71 -16.33
CA GLY A 30 26.47 -6.93 -15.79
C GLY A 30 26.97 -5.72 -15.03
N GLY A 31 27.81 -4.90 -15.65
CA GLY A 31 28.36 -3.69 -15.07
C GLY A 31 27.44 -2.47 -15.28
N ASP A 32 26.19 -2.52 -14.83
CA ASP A 32 25.36 -1.33 -14.54
C ASP A 32 24.08 -1.71 -13.76
N PHE A 33 24.21 -2.52 -12.70
CA PHE A 33 23.09 -2.86 -11.80
C PHE A 33 22.80 -1.79 -10.75
N GLY A 34 23.13 -0.52 -11.03
CA GLY A 34 22.87 0.60 -10.13
C GLY A 34 21.77 1.54 -10.61
N ARG A 35 21.56 1.66 -11.93
CA ARG A 35 20.66 2.69 -12.49
C ARG A 35 19.37 2.15 -13.10
N THR A 36 19.32 0.91 -13.57
CA THR A 36 18.12 0.33 -14.22
C THR A 36 17.16 -0.39 -13.28
N ARG A 37 17.48 -0.53 -11.97
CA ARG A 37 16.53 -1.10 -10.98
C ARG A 37 15.62 -0.08 -10.29
N GLN A 38 15.83 1.22 -10.50
CA GLN A 38 14.94 2.24 -9.96
C GLN A 38 13.75 2.53 -10.90
N ASP A 39 13.94 2.49 -12.22
CA ASP A 39 12.87 2.78 -13.19
C ASP A 39 11.86 1.63 -13.43
N MET A 40 12.21 0.39 -13.05
CA MET A 40 11.32 -0.79 -13.13
C MET A 40 10.69 -1.19 -11.78
N ARG A 41 10.95 -0.44 -10.70
CA ARG A 41 10.06 -0.49 -9.54
C ARG A 41 8.86 0.37 -9.88
N ASN A 42 7.70 -0.26 -9.89
CA ASN A 42 6.43 0.35 -10.22
C ASN A 42 6.13 1.48 -9.20
N ASP A 43 6.65 2.68 -9.46
CA ASP A 43 6.48 3.92 -8.68
C ASP A 43 5.06 4.51 -8.87
N ASP A 44 4.11 3.69 -9.34
CA ASP A 44 2.80 4.12 -9.82
C ASP A 44 1.97 4.78 -8.70
N MET A 45 1.99 4.18 -7.51
CA MET A 45 1.24 4.69 -6.36
C MET A 45 1.66 6.10 -5.93
N HIS A 46 2.96 6.40 -5.90
CA HIS A 46 3.44 7.73 -5.53
C HIS A 46 2.94 8.80 -6.51
N ARG A 47 2.71 8.43 -7.77
CA ARG A 47 2.19 9.33 -8.80
C ARG A 47 0.70 9.58 -8.69
N TRP A 48 -0.12 8.53 -8.50
CA TRP A 48 -1.57 8.67 -8.58
C TRP A 48 -2.25 8.97 -7.25
N LEU A 49 -1.71 8.51 -6.11
CA LEU A 49 -2.42 8.55 -4.82
C LEU A 49 -2.79 9.97 -4.38
N GLY A 50 -1.84 10.90 -4.49
CA GLY A 50 -2.05 12.31 -4.17
C GLY A 50 -2.97 13.02 -5.17
N ALA A 51 -2.81 12.72 -6.45
CA ALA A 51 -3.64 13.28 -7.51
C ALA A 51 -5.10 12.83 -7.41
N GLU A 52 -5.34 11.57 -7.03
CA GLU A 52 -6.69 11.06 -6.80
C GLU A 52 -7.31 11.67 -5.54
N ALA A 53 -6.54 11.77 -4.45
CA ALA A 53 -7.02 12.38 -3.21
C ALA A 53 -7.46 13.83 -3.43
N THR A 54 -6.60 14.68 -4.01
CA THR A 54 -6.89 16.10 -4.28
C THR A 54 -7.93 16.29 -5.40
N GLY A 55 -7.79 15.57 -6.51
CA GLY A 55 -8.67 15.71 -7.67
C GLY A 55 -10.11 15.30 -7.37
N SER A 56 -10.32 14.32 -6.49
CA SER A 56 -11.67 13.90 -6.08
C SER A 56 -12.44 14.94 -5.28
N VAL A 57 -11.75 15.96 -4.78
CA VAL A 57 -12.34 17.05 -3.98
C VAL A 57 -12.24 18.41 -4.68
N GLY A 58 -11.86 18.42 -5.95
CA GLY A 58 -11.72 19.63 -6.75
C GLY A 58 -10.46 20.46 -6.46
N LEU A 59 -9.52 19.91 -5.69
CA LEU A 59 -8.22 20.53 -5.45
C LEU A 59 -7.20 20.09 -6.51
N ARG A 60 -6.12 20.86 -6.63
CA ARG A 60 -5.02 20.56 -7.55
C ARG A 60 -3.92 19.80 -6.81
N ALA A 61 -3.35 18.80 -7.46
CA ALA A 61 -2.16 18.12 -6.95
C ALA A 61 -0.94 19.03 -7.05
N SER A 62 -0.02 18.92 -6.08
CA SER A 62 1.20 19.72 -6.07
C SER A 62 2.20 19.21 -7.11
N GLN A 63 2.85 20.13 -7.83
CA GLN A 63 3.89 19.79 -8.81
C GLN A 63 5.27 19.55 -8.20
N PHE A 64 5.45 19.77 -6.90
CA PHE A 64 6.74 19.55 -6.25
C PHE A 64 7.13 18.07 -6.24
N GLN A 65 8.43 17.78 -6.15
CA GLN A 65 8.87 16.40 -5.96
C GLN A 65 8.46 15.91 -4.56
N LEU A 66 8.11 14.63 -4.44
CA LEU A 66 7.87 14.01 -3.13
C LEU A 66 9.16 13.89 -2.35
N THR A 67 9.12 14.26 -1.07
CA THR A 67 10.20 13.96 -0.12
C THR A 67 10.18 12.50 0.29
N ASP A 68 11.27 11.98 0.85
CA ASP A 68 11.33 10.60 1.33
C ASP A 68 10.29 10.30 2.42
N ASN A 69 10.03 11.25 3.31
CA ASN A 69 8.97 11.13 4.32
C ASN A 69 7.58 11.06 3.69
N GLU A 70 7.34 11.84 2.63
CA GLU A 70 6.08 11.85 1.89
C GLU A 70 5.89 10.53 1.11
N ARG A 71 6.96 9.96 0.53
CA ARG A 71 6.92 8.62 -0.09
C ARG A 71 6.60 7.55 0.94
N GLN A 72 7.31 7.57 2.07
CA GLN A 72 7.09 6.63 3.17
C GLN A 72 5.65 6.71 3.73
N LEU A 73 5.08 7.91 3.84
CA LEU A 73 3.68 8.07 4.23
C LEU A 73 2.74 7.31 3.28
N ARG A 74 2.97 7.44 1.97
CA ARG A 74 2.17 6.77 0.93
C ARG A 74 2.35 5.25 0.98
N ASP A 75 3.58 4.78 1.21
CA ASP A 75 3.91 3.37 1.33
C ASP A 75 3.17 2.70 2.51
N TYR A 76 3.08 3.39 3.65
CA TYR A 76 2.30 2.91 4.79
C TYR A 76 0.79 3.11 4.62
N ALA A 77 0.36 4.14 3.89
CA ALA A 77 -1.06 4.43 3.67
C ALA A 77 -1.73 3.36 2.81
N TYR A 78 -1.08 2.92 1.73
CA TYR A 78 -1.73 2.11 0.70
C TYR A 78 -2.25 0.76 1.18
N PRO A 79 -1.50 -0.04 1.98
CA PRO A 79 -2.03 -1.29 2.53
C PRO A 79 -3.24 -1.11 3.45
N LEU A 80 -3.43 0.09 4.02
CA LEU A 80 -4.60 0.42 4.86
C LEU A 80 -5.78 0.95 4.02
N ILE A 81 -5.49 1.57 2.86
CA ILE A 81 -6.48 2.08 1.88
C ILE A 81 -7.09 0.95 1.04
N GLU A 82 -6.26 0.00 0.61
CA GLU A 82 -6.72 -1.16 -0.16
C GLU A 82 -7.79 -1.93 0.64
N PRO A 83 -8.81 -2.56 0.04
CA PRO A 83 -9.76 -3.37 0.79
C PRO A 83 -9.05 -4.49 1.59
N PRO A 84 -9.56 -4.91 2.76
CA PRO A 84 -9.02 -6.08 3.46
C PRO A 84 -9.10 -7.34 2.60
N HIS A 85 -8.20 -8.30 2.83
CA HIS A 85 -8.15 -9.58 2.12
C HIS A 85 -8.04 -9.48 0.57
N SER A 86 -7.48 -8.39 0.07
CA SER A 86 -7.33 -8.07 -1.36
C SER A 86 -6.07 -8.68 -2.00
N ARG A 87 -5.10 -9.15 -1.21
CA ARG A 87 -3.84 -9.73 -1.70
C ARG A 87 -3.59 -11.11 -1.09
N PRO A 88 -3.26 -12.14 -1.90
CA PRO A 88 -2.69 -13.36 -1.36
C PRO A 88 -1.32 -13.05 -0.73
N ALA A 89 -1.02 -13.63 0.42
CA ALA A 89 0.12 -13.28 1.28
C ALA A 89 1.49 -13.19 0.58
N TRP A 90 1.70 -13.93 -0.53
CA TRP A 90 2.94 -13.94 -1.30
C TRP A 90 3.10 -12.74 -2.28
N LYS A 91 2.02 -12.02 -2.60
CA LYS A 91 2.05 -10.82 -3.48
C LYS A 91 2.30 -9.51 -2.74
N THR A 92 2.37 -9.54 -1.41
CA THR A 92 2.61 -8.36 -0.57
C THR A 92 4.02 -7.78 -0.77
N VAL A 93 4.96 -8.56 -1.33
CA VAL A 93 6.38 -8.18 -1.43
C VAL A 93 6.76 -7.54 -2.78
N PHE A 94 5.91 -7.62 -3.82
CA PHE A 94 6.23 -7.10 -5.15
C PHE A 94 5.08 -6.32 -5.83
N GLY A 95 5.22 -4.99 -5.86
CA GLY A 95 5.11 -4.15 -7.08
C GLY A 95 3.75 -3.87 -7.74
N ASP A 96 2.68 -4.60 -7.44
CA ASP A 96 1.40 -4.38 -8.13
C ASP A 96 0.51 -3.38 -7.36
N TYR A 97 0.85 -2.09 -7.39
CA TYR A 97 -0.05 -1.05 -6.89
C TYR A 97 -1.17 -0.82 -7.90
N LYS A 98 -2.42 -1.05 -7.48
CA LYS A 98 -3.61 -0.73 -8.28
C LYS A 98 -4.14 0.64 -7.89
N PRO A 99 -4.45 1.53 -8.86
CA PRO A 99 -5.22 2.73 -8.60
C PRO A 99 -6.56 2.39 -7.94
N LEU A 100 -6.86 3.09 -6.86
CA LEU A 100 -8.11 2.95 -6.11
C LEU A 100 -8.83 4.30 -6.09
N PRO A 101 -10.15 4.34 -6.22
CA PRO A 101 -10.89 5.59 -6.12
C PRO A 101 -10.87 6.09 -4.68
N SER A 102 -10.67 7.38 -4.48
CA SER A 102 -10.77 7.99 -3.15
C SER A 102 -12.19 7.85 -2.59
N PRO A 103 -12.36 7.95 -1.26
CA PRO A 103 -13.68 7.86 -0.66
C PRO A 103 -14.63 8.99 -1.10
N TRP A 104 -14.06 10.12 -1.55
CA TRP A 104 -14.80 11.30 -2.00
C TRP A 104 -15.26 11.20 -3.45
N ARG A 105 -14.61 10.35 -4.27
CA ARG A 105 -15.02 10.06 -5.65
C ARG A 105 -16.06 8.94 -5.72
N GLN A 106 -16.03 8.01 -4.78
CA GLN A 106 -16.91 6.84 -4.80
C GLN A 106 -18.40 7.24 -4.78
N ALA A 107 -19.10 6.95 -5.88
CA ALA A 107 -20.54 7.16 -5.99
C ALA A 107 -21.35 6.07 -5.27
N VAL A 108 -20.81 4.85 -5.19
CA VAL A 108 -21.42 3.72 -4.50
C VAL A 108 -21.16 3.85 -3.00
N LEU A 109 -22.22 3.74 -2.22
CA LEU A 109 -22.12 3.72 -0.76
C LEU A 109 -21.27 2.53 -0.31
N PHE A 110 -20.47 2.75 0.72
CA PHE A 110 -19.67 1.71 1.34
C PHE A 110 -20.56 0.54 1.81
N ASP A 111 -20.29 -0.67 1.30
CA ASP A 111 -20.97 -1.90 1.73
C ASP A 111 -20.13 -2.63 2.79
N ARG A 112 -20.50 -2.45 4.06
CA ARG A 112 -19.87 -3.15 5.20
C ARG A 112 -19.98 -4.68 5.14
N THR A 113 -20.90 -5.20 4.33
CA THR A 113 -21.17 -6.64 4.23
C THR A 113 -20.27 -7.34 3.23
N ALA A 114 -19.66 -6.60 2.30
CA ALA A 114 -18.91 -7.17 1.18
C ALA A 114 -17.75 -8.06 1.64
N TYR A 115 -16.95 -7.59 2.59
CA TYR A 115 -15.85 -8.35 3.18
C TYR A 115 -16.33 -9.65 3.83
N GLY A 116 -17.35 -9.56 4.69
CA GLY A 116 -17.84 -10.73 5.39
C GLY A 116 -18.50 -11.75 4.47
N ARG A 117 -19.21 -11.32 3.42
CA ARG A 117 -19.73 -12.21 2.37
C ARG A 117 -18.59 -12.92 1.66
N LEU A 118 -17.56 -12.19 1.22
CA LEU A 118 -16.36 -12.78 0.61
C LEU A 118 -15.72 -13.84 1.52
N LEU A 119 -15.50 -13.50 2.79
CA LEU A 119 -14.94 -14.42 3.79
C LEU A 119 -15.81 -15.67 4.01
N ILE A 120 -17.14 -15.53 3.96
CA ILE A 120 -18.07 -16.65 4.14
C ILE A 120 -18.15 -17.51 2.88
N ASP A 121 -18.16 -16.89 1.70
CA ASP A 121 -18.37 -17.56 0.41
C ASP A 121 -17.09 -18.27 -0.07
N GLU A 122 -15.92 -17.81 0.33
CA GLU A 122 -14.65 -18.45 -0.01
C GLU A 122 -14.57 -19.91 0.49
N PRO A 123 -13.98 -20.84 -0.30
CA PRO A 123 -13.76 -22.21 0.15
C PRO A 123 -12.78 -22.24 1.34
N HIS A 124 -13.26 -22.74 2.48
CA HIS A 124 -12.46 -22.90 3.70
C HIS A 124 -12.36 -24.37 4.09
N ARG A 125 -11.21 -24.79 4.64
CA ARG A 125 -11.04 -26.15 5.16
C ARG A 125 -11.91 -26.44 6.39
N SER A 126 -12.24 -25.40 7.17
CA SER A 126 -13.10 -25.47 8.37
C SER A 126 -13.69 -24.11 8.74
N HIS A 127 -14.71 -24.09 9.60
CA HIS A 127 -15.24 -22.84 10.18
C HIS A 127 -14.19 -22.07 11.00
N SER A 128 -13.34 -22.77 11.77
CA SER A 128 -12.23 -22.15 12.52
C SER A 128 -11.22 -21.45 11.59
N SER A 129 -11.08 -21.91 10.34
CA SER A 129 -10.22 -21.25 9.35
C SER A 129 -10.73 -19.85 8.99
N ARG A 130 -12.06 -19.61 8.97
CA ARG A 130 -12.64 -18.28 8.70
C ARG A 130 -12.34 -17.29 9.82
N TYR A 131 -12.43 -17.75 11.08
CA TYR A 131 -12.01 -16.95 12.23
C TYR A 131 -10.52 -16.60 12.14
N ALA A 132 -9.67 -17.55 11.77
CA ALA A 132 -8.24 -17.30 11.62
C ALA A 132 -7.93 -16.22 10.57
N VAL A 133 -8.60 -16.24 9.42
CA VAL A 133 -8.46 -15.20 8.37
C VAL A 133 -8.90 -13.84 8.90
N LEU A 134 -10.09 -13.74 9.52
CA LEU A 134 -10.57 -12.50 10.13
C LEU A 134 -9.57 -11.93 11.15
N MET A 135 -9.09 -12.78 12.05
CA MET A 135 -8.12 -12.37 13.08
C MET A 135 -6.79 -11.93 12.47
N GLU A 136 -6.35 -12.58 11.40
CA GLU A 136 -5.12 -12.22 10.70
C GLU A 136 -5.25 -10.87 9.99
N ASP A 137 -6.37 -10.60 9.31
CA ASP A 137 -6.63 -9.29 8.70
C ASP A 137 -6.62 -8.17 9.75
N VAL A 138 -7.29 -8.39 10.89
CA VAL A 138 -7.33 -7.42 12.00
C VAL A 138 -5.93 -7.18 12.58
N ARG A 139 -5.14 -8.25 12.80
CA ARG A 139 -3.75 -8.12 13.27
C ARG A 139 -2.86 -7.37 12.28
N ASN A 140 -3.03 -7.63 10.99
CA ASN A 140 -2.31 -6.90 9.95
C ASN A 140 -2.62 -5.41 10.00
N ASP A 141 -3.87 -5.02 10.24
CA ASP A 141 -4.23 -3.61 10.41
C ASP A 141 -3.66 -3.00 11.70
N ILE A 142 -3.70 -3.73 12.83
CA ILE A 142 -3.10 -3.29 14.10
C ILE A 142 -1.59 -3.05 13.95
N THR A 143 -0.86 -3.99 13.35
CA THR A 143 0.60 -3.88 13.18
C THR A 143 1.02 -2.75 12.24
N ARG A 144 0.15 -2.35 11.30
CA ARG A 144 0.37 -1.23 10.38
C ARG A 144 -0.02 0.12 10.97
N PHE A 145 -0.82 0.14 12.04
CA PHE A 145 -1.35 1.35 12.64
C PHE A 145 -0.22 2.30 13.09
N GLU A 146 0.68 1.81 13.95
CA GLU A 146 1.74 2.65 14.53
C GLU A 146 2.73 3.19 13.47
N PRO A 147 3.31 2.38 12.56
CA PRO A 147 4.21 2.89 11.52
C PRO A 147 3.58 3.98 10.65
N PHE A 148 2.30 3.80 10.29
CA PHE A 148 1.56 4.78 9.51
C PHE A 148 1.40 6.11 10.27
N PHE A 149 0.86 6.09 11.49
CA PHE A 149 0.61 7.31 12.25
C PHE A 149 1.90 8.01 12.70
N ALA A 150 2.99 7.28 12.94
CA ALA A 150 4.30 7.86 13.18
C ALA A 150 4.84 8.61 11.95
N SER A 151 4.67 8.05 10.74
CA SER A 151 5.03 8.71 9.49
C SER A 151 4.15 9.94 9.23
N ALA A 152 2.83 9.82 9.43
CA ALA A 152 1.87 10.92 9.30
C ALA A 152 2.21 12.09 10.23
N ALA A 153 2.54 11.81 11.50
CA ALA A 153 2.95 12.83 12.46
C ALA A 153 4.16 13.63 11.97
N ARG A 154 5.17 12.92 11.41
CA ARG A 154 6.38 13.53 10.87
C ARG A 154 6.08 14.42 9.66
N VAL A 155 5.28 13.94 8.71
CA VAL A 155 4.90 14.73 7.53
C VAL A 155 4.09 15.96 7.92
N ILE A 156 3.13 15.85 8.84
CA ILE A 156 2.36 17.00 9.31
C ILE A 156 3.25 18.02 10.02
N GLU A 157 4.24 17.59 10.78
CA GLU A 157 5.19 18.50 11.40
C GLU A 157 6.05 19.24 10.35
N LEU A 158 6.46 18.54 9.30
CA LEU A 158 7.15 19.17 8.16
C LEU A 158 6.22 20.13 7.40
N ASP A 159 4.94 19.81 7.27
CA ASP A 159 3.94 20.70 6.66
C ASP A 159 3.72 21.96 7.51
N ARG A 160 3.71 21.86 8.84
CA ARG A 160 3.67 23.02 9.74
C ARG A 160 4.87 23.94 9.54
N LYS A 161 6.08 23.36 9.46
CA LYS A 161 7.32 24.10 9.19
C LYS A 161 7.25 24.76 7.81
N ARG A 162 6.80 24.03 6.77
CA ARG A 162 6.60 24.58 5.42
C ARG A 162 5.67 25.78 5.45
N ASN A 163 4.51 25.67 6.08
CA ASN A 163 3.55 26.77 6.21
C ASN A 163 4.11 27.99 6.95
N ALA A 164 4.92 27.77 7.99
CA ALA A 164 5.60 28.86 8.70
C ALA A 164 6.65 29.52 7.80
N SER A 165 7.46 28.74 7.08
CA SER A 165 8.48 29.23 6.17
C SER A 165 7.92 30.06 5.02
N LEU A 166 6.73 29.73 4.48
CA LEU A 166 6.08 30.51 3.42
C LEU A 166 5.86 31.99 3.80
N LYS A 167 5.81 32.32 5.09
CA LYS A 167 5.68 33.71 5.57
C LYS A 167 7.00 34.48 5.62
N LEU A 168 8.12 33.76 5.58
CA LEU A 168 9.47 34.31 5.75
C LEU A 168 10.21 34.46 4.42
N VAL A 169 9.77 33.78 3.36
CA VAL A 169 10.38 33.86 2.03
C VAL A 169 10.02 35.20 1.37
N SER A 170 11.02 36.01 1.06
CA SER A 170 10.87 37.36 0.50
C SER A 170 10.41 37.37 -0.96
N GLU A 171 10.87 36.41 -1.76
CA GLU A 171 10.58 36.32 -3.21
C GLU A 171 9.73 35.09 -3.55
N LEU A 172 8.64 34.87 -2.80
CA LEU A 172 7.76 33.73 -3.03
C LEU A 172 6.78 34.02 -4.17
N SER A 173 6.90 33.31 -5.29
CA SER A 173 5.93 33.45 -6.39
C SER A 173 4.55 32.89 -6.00
N PRO A 174 3.45 33.39 -6.60
CA PRO A 174 2.13 32.83 -6.37
C PRO A 174 2.05 31.32 -6.69
N ARG A 175 2.71 30.89 -7.76
CA ARG A 175 2.72 29.48 -8.17
C ARG A 175 3.39 28.59 -7.13
N GLU A 176 4.56 28.99 -6.61
CA GLU A 176 5.26 28.22 -5.58
C GLU A 176 4.46 28.16 -4.27
N ARG A 177 3.78 29.27 -3.91
CA ARG A 177 2.86 29.29 -2.77
C ARG A 177 1.72 28.29 -2.97
N ASP A 178 1.07 28.31 -4.13
CA ASP A 178 -0.05 27.42 -4.45
C ASP A 178 0.39 25.95 -4.45
N ASP A 179 1.54 25.62 -5.04
CA ASP A 179 2.11 24.26 -5.04
C ASP A 179 2.48 23.79 -3.62
N ALA A 180 2.99 24.69 -2.77
CA ALA A 180 3.30 24.37 -1.38
C ALA A 180 2.04 24.09 -0.56
N VAL A 181 0.99 24.89 -0.75
CA VAL A 181 -0.32 24.69 -0.12
C VAL A 181 -0.95 23.39 -0.59
N ALA A 182 -0.97 23.15 -1.90
CA ALA A 182 -1.48 21.92 -2.49
C ALA A 182 -0.80 20.67 -1.90
N ARG A 183 0.52 20.70 -1.63
CA ARG A 183 1.22 19.55 -1.03
C ARG A 183 0.75 19.27 0.39
N MET A 184 0.54 20.31 1.20
CA MET A 184 0.04 20.15 2.57
C MET A 184 -1.40 19.60 2.58
N GLU A 185 -2.23 20.06 1.65
CA GLU A 185 -3.59 19.54 1.47
C GLU A 185 -3.59 18.07 1.03
N GLU A 186 -2.72 17.71 0.08
CA GLU A 186 -2.53 16.35 -0.42
C GLU A 186 -2.14 15.38 0.71
N ASN A 187 -1.14 15.75 1.52
CA ASN A 187 -0.70 14.95 2.66
C ASN A 187 -1.83 14.78 3.68
N THR A 188 -2.58 15.85 3.95
CA THR A 188 -3.71 15.84 4.89
C THR A 188 -4.85 14.92 4.41
N LEU A 189 -5.16 14.95 3.11
CA LEU A 189 -6.18 14.09 2.52
C LEU A 189 -5.77 12.61 2.56
N ILE A 190 -4.52 12.27 2.26
CA ILE A 190 -4.06 10.87 2.36
C ILE A 190 -4.26 10.32 3.78
N VAL A 191 -3.99 11.13 4.80
CA VAL A 191 -4.24 10.74 6.21
C VAL A 191 -5.73 10.50 6.48
N GLN A 192 -6.60 11.36 5.97
CA GLN A 192 -8.05 11.20 6.13
C GLN A 192 -8.59 9.97 5.40
N TRP A 193 -8.04 9.64 4.23
CA TRP A 193 -8.42 8.44 3.51
C TRP A 193 -8.10 7.19 4.32
N VAL A 194 -6.91 7.10 4.93
CA VAL A 194 -6.58 5.97 5.81
C VAL A 194 -7.51 5.90 7.02
N GLN A 195 -7.78 7.03 7.68
CA GLN A 195 -8.71 7.08 8.82
C GLN A 195 -10.10 6.54 8.45
N GLN A 196 -10.66 7.00 7.34
CA GLN A 196 -11.95 6.52 6.86
C GLN A 196 -11.92 5.03 6.47
N SER A 197 -10.80 4.56 5.91
CA SER A 197 -10.64 3.15 5.53
C SER A 197 -10.60 2.24 6.76
N LEU A 198 -9.92 2.66 7.84
CA LEU A 198 -9.90 1.95 9.12
C LEU A 198 -11.29 1.85 9.75
N GLU A 199 -12.06 2.93 9.75
CA GLU A 199 -13.43 2.92 10.27
C GLU A 199 -14.33 1.94 9.49
N ARG A 200 -14.22 1.96 8.15
CA ARG A 200 -14.93 1.03 7.25
C ARG A 200 -14.52 -0.42 7.51
N ARG A 201 -13.23 -0.68 7.72
CA ARG A 201 -12.69 -2.02 8.05
C ARG A 201 -13.27 -2.53 9.37
N ILE A 202 -13.26 -1.71 10.43
CA ILE A 202 -13.85 -2.08 11.72
C ILE A 202 -15.34 -2.45 11.58
N SER A 203 -16.11 -1.66 10.83
CA SER A 203 -17.53 -1.97 10.55
C SER A 203 -17.69 -3.31 9.82
N SER A 204 -16.81 -3.58 8.85
CA SER A 204 -16.81 -4.83 8.08
C SER A 204 -16.44 -6.05 8.92
N TYR A 205 -15.43 -5.91 9.79
CA TYR A 205 -14.97 -6.99 10.68
C TYR A 205 -16.04 -7.36 11.72
N ARG A 206 -16.70 -6.37 12.33
CA ARG A 206 -17.83 -6.62 13.24
C ARG A 206 -18.96 -7.34 12.53
N TRP A 207 -19.32 -6.88 11.34
CA TRP A 207 -20.34 -7.53 10.53
C TRP A 207 -19.98 -8.99 10.25
N ALA A 208 -18.74 -9.26 9.83
CA ALA A 208 -18.25 -10.62 9.54
C ALA A 208 -18.30 -11.51 10.78
N LEU A 209 -17.80 -11.03 11.93
CA LEU A 209 -17.78 -11.77 13.18
C LEU A 209 -19.19 -12.21 13.61
N GLU A 210 -20.17 -11.31 13.55
CA GLU A 210 -21.57 -11.63 13.88
C GLU A 210 -22.09 -12.82 13.05
N ARG A 211 -21.73 -12.91 11.75
CA ARG A 211 -22.21 -14.00 10.88
C ARG A 211 -21.45 -15.28 11.14
N LEU A 212 -20.16 -15.20 11.44
CA LEU A 212 -19.38 -16.38 11.84
C LEU A 212 -19.95 -17.01 13.11
N VAL A 213 -20.32 -16.19 14.11
CA VAL A 213 -20.93 -16.68 15.35
C VAL A 213 -22.28 -17.33 15.09
N ILE A 214 -23.12 -16.77 14.22
CA ILE A 214 -24.42 -17.37 13.86
C ILE A 214 -24.22 -18.73 13.15
N GLN A 215 -23.27 -18.83 12.23
CA GLN A 215 -23.05 -20.05 11.44
C GLN A 215 -22.37 -21.16 12.25
N ALA A 216 -21.39 -20.80 13.06
CA ALA A 216 -20.60 -21.74 13.86
C ALA A 216 -20.08 -21.01 15.12
N PRO A 217 -20.81 -21.10 16.24
CA PRO A 217 -20.35 -20.59 17.52
C PRO A 217 -19.06 -21.30 17.94
N ASP A 218 -18.03 -20.53 18.29
CA ASP A 218 -16.73 -21.03 18.74
C ASP A 218 -16.17 -20.06 19.80
N THR A 219 -15.41 -20.59 20.77
CA THR A 219 -14.71 -19.78 21.77
C THR A 219 -13.73 -18.77 21.15
N ILE A 220 -13.21 -19.05 19.95
CA ILE A 220 -12.32 -18.15 19.20
C ILE A 220 -12.98 -16.80 18.88
N ALA A 221 -14.32 -16.74 18.84
CA ALA A 221 -15.05 -15.50 18.57
C ALA A 221 -14.70 -14.38 19.56
N ALA A 222 -14.45 -14.71 20.83
CA ALA A 222 -14.06 -13.73 21.85
C ALA A 222 -12.68 -13.11 21.56
N ASP A 223 -11.74 -13.90 21.04
CA ASP A 223 -10.42 -13.39 20.66
C ASP A 223 -10.50 -12.47 19.43
N ALA A 224 -11.35 -12.82 18.46
CA ALA A 224 -11.61 -11.96 17.31
C ALA A 224 -12.27 -10.63 17.74
N ASP A 225 -13.26 -10.68 18.62
CA ASP A 225 -13.91 -9.48 19.16
C ASP A 225 -12.92 -8.58 19.89
N ARG A 226 -12.04 -9.15 20.72
CA ARG A 226 -10.99 -8.41 21.43
C ARG A 226 -10.04 -7.68 20.47
N LEU A 227 -9.59 -8.34 19.41
CA LEU A 227 -8.71 -7.73 18.40
C LEU A 227 -9.43 -6.59 17.65
N ILE A 228 -10.69 -6.78 17.28
CA ILE A 228 -11.50 -5.73 16.64
C ILE A 228 -11.70 -4.54 17.59
N GLY A 229 -11.93 -4.81 18.87
CA GLY A 229 -12.03 -3.81 19.93
C GLY A 229 -10.74 -3.00 20.09
N GLU A 230 -9.59 -3.66 20.05
CA GLU A 230 -8.27 -3.01 20.09
C GLU A 230 -8.07 -2.06 18.90
N LEU A 231 -8.30 -2.52 17.68
CA LEU A 231 -8.20 -1.69 16.47
C LEU A 231 -9.17 -0.50 16.52
N ALA A 232 -10.38 -0.72 17.02
CA ALA A 232 -11.38 0.33 17.19
C ALA A 232 -10.96 1.37 18.23
N ALA A 233 -10.37 0.94 19.35
CA ALA A 233 -9.87 1.84 20.39
C ALA A 233 -8.70 2.72 19.88
N GLN A 234 -7.78 2.12 19.11
CA GLN A 234 -6.70 2.86 18.45
C GLN A 234 -7.25 3.87 17.44
N THR A 235 -8.18 3.45 16.58
CA THR A 235 -8.77 4.30 15.53
C THR A 235 -9.61 5.45 16.11
N ALA A 236 -10.27 5.24 17.26
CA ALA A 236 -11.00 6.30 17.96
C ALA A 236 -10.08 7.37 18.57
N ASN A 237 -8.81 7.04 18.81
CA ASN A 237 -7.80 7.93 19.42
C ASN A 237 -6.54 8.00 18.55
N PRO A 238 -6.64 8.48 17.29
CA PRO A 238 -5.49 8.52 16.41
C PRO A 238 -4.43 9.49 16.98
N PRO A 239 -3.13 9.14 16.98
CA PRO A 239 -2.05 10.02 17.45
C PRO A 239 -1.96 11.36 16.70
N VAL A 240 -2.62 11.43 15.54
CA VAL A 240 -2.59 12.56 14.63
C VAL A 240 -4.01 12.93 14.23
N ALA A 241 -4.42 14.15 14.56
CA ALA A 241 -5.65 14.76 14.07
C ALA A 241 -5.34 15.61 12.82
N ALA A 242 -5.62 15.06 11.63
CA ALA A 242 -5.61 15.83 10.39
C ALA A 242 -6.78 16.85 10.43
N ARG A 243 -6.50 18.12 10.14
CA ARG A 243 -7.59 19.10 9.98
C ARG A 243 -8.36 18.76 8.70
N PRO A 244 -9.70 18.67 8.73
CA PRO A 244 -10.47 18.43 7.52
C PRO A 244 -10.16 19.51 6.49
N VAL A 245 -9.71 19.11 5.29
CA VAL A 245 -9.41 20.06 4.19
C VAL A 245 -10.73 20.61 3.61
N ILE A 246 -11.83 19.86 3.78
CA ILE A 246 -13.16 20.21 3.32
C ILE A 246 -14.09 20.10 4.52
N GLY A 247 -14.98 21.10 4.72
CA GLY A 247 -16.03 21.07 5.74
C GLY A 247 -17.07 19.93 5.59
N ARG A 248 -16.83 18.95 4.71
CA ARG A 248 -17.54 17.67 4.72
C ARG A 248 -16.92 16.81 5.79
N ALA A 249 -17.61 16.71 6.93
CA ALA A 249 -17.32 15.68 7.91
C ALA A 249 -17.22 14.33 7.21
N VAL A 250 -16.17 13.57 7.53
CA VAL A 250 -16.08 12.14 7.20
C VAL A 250 -17.29 11.49 7.85
N THR A 251 -18.37 11.31 7.08
CA THR A 251 -19.61 10.77 7.64
C THR A 251 -19.46 9.27 7.60
N VAL A 252 -19.23 8.70 8.78
CA VAL A 252 -18.93 7.27 9.01
C VAL A 252 -20.18 6.41 9.13
N LYS A 253 -21.38 7.00 9.00
CA LYS A 253 -22.63 6.28 9.27
C LYS A 253 -23.00 5.35 8.12
N GLY A 254 -22.74 4.05 8.32
CA GLY A 254 -23.28 2.90 7.59
C GLY A 254 -23.55 1.73 8.53
#